data_AF-A0A4Y3PIZ6-F1
#
_entry.id   AF-A0A4Y3PIZ6-F1
#
_cell.length_a   1.000
_cell.length_b   1.000
_cell.length_c   1.000
_cell.angle_alpha   90.00
_cell.angle_beta   90.00
_cell.angle_gamma   90.00
#
_symmetry.space_group_name_H-M   'P 1'
#
loop_
_entity.id
_entity.type
_entity.pdbx_description
1 polymer ?
#
loop_
_entity_poly.entity_id
_entity_poly.type
_entity_poly.pdbx_seq_one_letter_code
_entity_poly.pdbx_strand_id
1 'polypeptide(L)'
;MERLTGEDTNDASKDFVDQPNPTPGGLLFGPDALVDKIPKSDLKDNVLIVKEPETGVVSPVTVIGCYQSGDVSALASSGVSSVFLIVGKNIDGQLIVSAGDRPLLADALDQLANKAIPILSIESKELVPAVDQLLTERSLTDVHIVSSNPEIVRAMREKNDEYRGAILDGVDELDLAKQKQLVKTVRASKSNVLILPYDRVNAEVARYFRLRGITVWAIEKAGTVQHHDLVSMGVRGIISAQPETVLSALAAYPTETLTQPPIVYAHRGIPSKKPENTMYSFQEAIDLGADIVETDIHKTKDGKLVLIHDFDLERTTNGTGKVKDYTLAELRALVANKQDPENPDWYQPEITDARIPTLDELLEAAKGKAVLDLEAKSIGYEREIIEAIEAHDMVEDVILCSFSSEVLNRFAALNPEVGLGYVLSGSKPETKKDQYAEKLVTDAIQLNAQYFLDQAILTPELARYAKHRGLPLGVYTVNENAQIEEALRTGVSGVVTDYAQRLLTAPIRVDAPQSSLELTAGEVKPLEAIIDYRVAEDQLAPARIRLIDNHDAAVEVAADGKSLIAKKAGTAKVQLSVEVPSGGKTWKMVTTVIEVKVN
;
A
#
# COMPACT_ATOMS: atom_id res chain seq x y z
N MET A 1 -18.58 17.76 13.32
CA MET A 1 -19.05 19.16 13.45
C MET A 1 -18.00 20.04 14.12
N GLU A 2 -17.33 19.62 15.19
CA GLU A 2 -16.27 20.39 15.88
C GLU A 2 -15.07 20.75 14.97
N ARG A 3 -14.62 19.81 14.12
CA ARG A 3 -13.61 20.07 13.07
C ARG A 3 -14.12 20.88 11.86
N LEU A 4 -15.44 21.01 11.68
CA LEU A 4 -16.04 21.88 10.65
C LEU A 4 -16.20 23.32 11.13
N THR A 5 -16.19 23.55 12.44
CA THR A 5 -16.28 24.89 13.07
C THR A 5 -14.90 25.45 13.48
N GLY A 6 -13.87 24.59 13.51
CA GLY A 6 -12.50 24.95 13.86
C GLY A 6 -12.30 25.18 15.35
N GLU A 7 -12.87 24.32 16.20
CA GLU A 7 -12.62 24.27 17.65
C GLU A 7 -12.00 22.91 18.01
N ASP A 8 -10.89 22.93 18.75
CA ASP A 8 -10.19 21.74 19.26
C ASP A 8 -10.59 21.49 20.72
N THR A 9 -10.91 20.24 21.06
CA THR A 9 -11.36 19.83 22.40
C THR A 9 -10.40 18.87 23.12
N ASN A 10 -9.21 18.58 22.56
CA ASN A 10 -8.16 17.73 23.19
C ASN A 10 -8.64 16.32 23.61
N ASP A 11 -9.62 15.71 22.95
CA ASP A 11 -10.11 14.36 23.29
C ASP A 11 -10.31 13.45 22.06
N ALA A 12 -9.22 12.83 21.62
CA ALA A 12 -9.20 11.85 20.53
C ALA A 12 -10.01 10.57 20.81
N SER A 13 -10.47 10.35 22.05
CA SER A 13 -11.27 9.16 22.41
C SER A 13 -12.73 9.22 21.96
N LYS A 14 -13.16 10.32 21.33
CA LYS A 14 -14.53 10.53 20.84
C LYS A 14 -14.66 10.63 19.33
N ASP A 15 -13.56 10.58 18.57
CA ASP A 15 -13.58 10.71 17.13
C ASP A 15 -13.88 9.37 16.44
N PHE A 16 -15.12 8.89 16.53
CA PHE A 16 -15.62 7.92 15.55
C PHE A 16 -17.14 7.96 15.38
N VAL A 17 -17.57 8.21 14.14
CA VAL A 17 -18.29 7.32 13.21
C VAL A 17 -18.74 8.23 12.06
N ASP A 18 -18.44 7.85 10.81
CA ASP A 18 -18.92 8.49 9.58
C ASP A 18 -20.34 9.03 9.74
N GLN A 19 -20.51 10.35 9.61
CA GLN A 19 -21.82 11.00 9.67
C GLN A 19 -22.40 11.12 8.26
N PRO A 20 -23.45 10.35 7.90
CA PRO A 20 -24.18 10.59 6.67
C PRO A 20 -25.08 11.82 6.87
N ASN A 21 -24.69 12.94 6.25
CA ASN A 21 -25.43 14.20 6.07
C ASN A 21 -25.86 14.97 7.35
N PRO A 22 -25.53 16.28 7.49
CA PRO A 22 -25.97 17.09 8.62
C PRO A 22 -27.49 17.32 8.55
N THR A 23 -28.24 16.75 9.50
CA THR A 23 -29.63 17.15 9.74
C THR A 23 -29.66 18.32 10.74
N PRO A 24 -30.35 19.44 10.45
CA PRO A 24 -30.48 20.51 11.42
C PRO A 24 -31.27 20.07 12.66
N GLY A 25 -30.70 20.23 13.86
CA GLY A 25 -31.47 20.35 15.11
C GLY A 25 -31.39 19.21 16.15
N GLY A 26 -30.46 18.25 16.08
CA GLY A 26 -30.28 17.29 17.17
C GLY A 26 -28.92 16.59 17.16
N LEU A 27 -28.42 16.21 18.35
CA LEU A 27 -27.15 15.48 18.52
C LEU A 27 -27.34 14.01 18.12
N LEU A 28 -26.40 13.43 17.39
CA LEU A 28 -26.38 11.99 17.07
C LEU A 28 -25.85 11.13 18.24
N PHE A 29 -25.01 11.71 19.11
CA PHE A 29 -24.42 11.07 20.30
C PHE A 29 -24.49 12.01 21.52
N GLY A 30 -24.48 11.46 22.74
CA GLY A 30 -24.63 12.20 24.01
C GLY A 30 -25.95 11.94 24.74
N PRO A 31 -26.18 12.54 25.94
CA PRO A 31 -27.38 12.33 26.74
C PRO A 31 -28.69 12.77 26.05
N ASP A 32 -28.61 13.64 25.05
CA ASP A 32 -29.72 14.10 24.21
C ASP A 32 -29.67 13.51 22.78
N ALA A 33 -29.04 12.34 22.60
CA ALA A 33 -28.86 11.70 21.30
C ALA A 33 -30.17 11.26 20.64
N LEU A 34 -30.26 11.48 19.33
CA LEU A 34 -31.26 10.87 18.45
C LEU A 34 -30.90 9.41 18.18
N VAL A 35 -31.10 8.54 19.18
CA VAL A 35 -30.68 7.11 19.18
C VAL A 35 -31.16 6.36 17.93
N ASP A 36 -32.33 6.70 17.39
CA ASP A 36 -32.90 6.06 16.20
C ASP A 36 -32.24 6.48 14.88
N LYS A 37 -31.37 7.50 14.91
CA LYS A 37 -30.60 8.01 13.76
C LYS A 37 -29.13 7.65 13.81
N ILE A 38 -28.66 7.00 14.87
CA ILE A 38 -27.32 6.42 14.91
C ILE A 38 -27.25 5.35 13.80
N PRO A 39 -26.39 5.49 12.78
CA PRO A 39 -26.23 4.49 11.76
C PRO A 39 -25.88 3.16 12.43
N LYS A 40 -26.80 2.20 12.37
CA LYS A 40 -26.48 0.82 12.72
C LYS A 40 -25.77 0.27 11.49
N SER A 41 -24.50 -0.07 11.64
CA SER A 41 -23.75 -0.69 10.55
C SER A 41 -24.41 -2.02 10.20
N ASP A 42 -24.81 -2.18 8.94
CA ASP A 42 -25.20 -3.49 8.40
C ASP A 42 -23.92 -4.33 8.21
N LEU A 43 -23.43 -4.90 9.31
CA LEU A 43 -22.35 -5.89 9.25
C LEU A 43 -22.85 -7.10 8.46
N LYS A 44 -22.15 -7.48 7.41
CA LYS A 44 -22.48 -8.71 6.67
C LYS A 44 -22.31 -9.92 7.59
N ASP A 45 -23.32 -10.77 7.68
CA ASP A 45 -23.23 -11.97 8.53
C ASP A 45 -22.17 -12.94 8.01
N ASN A 46 -22.06 -13.07 6.69
CA ASN A 46 -21.11 -13.95 6.00
C ASN A 46 -19.97 -13.14 5.39
N VAL A 47 -18.76 -13.34 5.90
CA VAL A 47 -17.53 -12.73 5.39
C VAL A 47 -16.61 -13.81 4.88
N LEU A 48 -16.16 -13.68 3.63
CA LEU A 48 -15.18 -14.60 3.07
C LEU A 48 -13.79 -14.35 3.67
N ILE A 49 -13.34 -15.30 4.49
CA ILE A 49 -11.98 -15.34 5.03
C ILE A 49 -11.15 -16.30 4.19
N VAL A 50 -10.19 -15.72 3.46
CA VAL A 50 -9.28 -16.48 2.61
C VAL A 50 -8.14 -17.08 3.45
N LYS A 51 -7.65 -18.24 3.03
CA LYS A 51 -6.49 -18.88 3.63
C LYS A 51 -5.21 -18.17 3.18
N GLU A 52 -4.27 -18.03 4.11
CA GLU A 52 -2.90 -17.60 3.81
C GLU A 52 -1.99 -18.80 3.54
N PRO A 53 -1.01 -18.67 2.62
CA PRO A 53 -0.04 -19.72 2.38
C PRO A 53 0.85 -19.94 3.62
N GLU A 54 1.22 -21.19 3.86
CA GLU A 54 2.26 -21.50 4.86
C GLU A 54 3.60 -20.96 4.36
N THR A 55 4.23 -20.06 5.11
CA THR A 55 5.47 -19.42 4.68
C THR A 55 6.21 -18.80 5.86
N GLY A 56 7.52 -18.58 5.68
CA GLY A 56 8.31 -17.72 6.55
C GLY A 56 8.35 -16.24 6.11
N VAL A 57 7.75 -15.90 4.97
CA VAL A 57 7.63 -14.50 4.50
C VAL A 57 6.64 -13.73 5.38
N VAL A 58 7.08 -12.58 5.87
CA VAL A 58 6.26 -11.62 6.59
C VAL A 58 5.28 -10.99 5.59
N SER A 59 3.98 -11.10 5.85
CA SER A 59 2.92 -10.65 4.94
C SER A 59 3.01 -11.29 3.54
N PRO A 60 2.68 -12.59 3.41
CA PRO A 60 2.82 -13.29 2.14
C PRO A 60 2.00 -12.66 1.03
N VAL A 61 2.51 -12.81 -0.21
CA VAL A 61 1.82 -12.44 -1.44
C VAL A 61 0.46 -13.15 -1.55
N THR A 62 -0.50 -12.49 -2.19
CA THR A 62 -1.77 -13.13 -2.56
C THR A 62 -1.54 -14.11 -3.70
N VAL A 63 -1.81 -15.39 -3.48
CA VAL A 63 -1.73 -16.40 -4.55
C VAL A 63 -3.07 -16.44 -5.27
N ILE A 64 -3.05 -16.13 -6.56
CA ILE A 64 -4.23 -16.02 -7.42
C ILE A 64 -4.16 -17.13 -8.46
N GLY A 65 -5.10 -18.08 -8.40
CA GLY A 65 -5.18 -19.16 -9.38
C GLY A 65 -5.84 -18.69 -10.67
N CYS A 66 -5.13 -18.73 -11.79
CA CYS A 66 -5.66 -18.45 -13.12
C CYS A 66 -6.31 -19.71 -13.67
N TYR A 67 -7.64 -19.72 -13.80
CA TYR A 67 -8.36 -20.88 -14.30
C TYR A 67 -7.95 -21.23 -15.73
N GLN A 68 -7.42 -22.45 -15.91
CA GLN A 68 -7.02 -22.97 -17.22
C GLN A 68 -8.03 -23.96 -17.79
N SER A 69 -8.51 -24.92 -16.99
CA SER A 69 -9.47 -25.98 -17.36
C SER A 69 -9.87 -26.78 -16.11
N GLY A 70 -10.88 -27.65 -16.22
CA GLY A 70 -11.29 -28.55 -15.14
C GLY A 70 -12.24 -27.91 -14.13
N ASP A 71 -12.21 -28.42 -12.91
CA ASP A 71 -13.12 -28.03 -11.82
C ASP A 71 -12.65 -26.74 -11.13
N VAL A 72 -13.47 -25.68 -11.20
CA VAL A 72 -13.21 -24.38 -10.57
C VAL A 72 -13.20 -24.51 -9.05
N SER A 73 -14.04 -25.37 -8.47
CA SER A 73 -14.08 -25.64 -7.02
C SER A 73 -12.79 -26.31 -6.53
N ALA A 74 -12.20 -27.20 -7.32
CA ALA A 74 -10.92 -27.83 -6.98
C ALA A 74 -9.79 -26.80 -6.95
N LEU A 75 -9.73 -25.90 -7.94
CA LEU A 75 -8.77 -24.78 -7.95
C LEU A 75 -8.96 -23.87 -6.74
N ALA A 76 -10.21 -23.48 -6.41
CA ALA A 76 -10.50 -22.65 -5.26
C ALA A 76 -10.12 -23.29 -3.92
N SER A 77 -10.10 -24.63 -3.86
CA SER A 77 -9.72 -25.40 -2.67
C SER A 77 -8.23 -25.72 -2.58
N SER A 78 -7.42 -25.31 -3.58
CA SER A 78 -5.98 -25.61 -3.65
C SER A 78 -5.10 -24.78 -2.71
N GLY A 79 -5.68 -23.82 -1.99
CA GLY A 79 -4.97 -22.90 -1.10
C GLY A 79 -4.76 -21.49 -1.67
N VAL A 80 -5.32 -21.20 -2.85
CA VAL A 80 -5.39 -19.84 -3.40
C VAL A 80 -6.38 -18.97 -2.63
N SER A 81 -6.13 -17.67 -2.59
CA SER A 81 -7.07 -16.70 -1.99
C SER A 81 -8.13 -16.24 -2.99
N SER A 82 -7.80 -16.29 -4.29
CA SER A 82 -8.62 -15.76 -5.36
C SER A 82 -8.48 -16.59 -6.63
N VAL A 83 -9.51 -16.56 -7.47
CA VAL A 83 -9.51 -17.24 -8.78
C VAL A 83 -9.76 -16.23 -9.89
N PHE A 84 -8.83 -16.18 -10.85
CA PHE A 84 -8.87 -15.32 -12.02
C PHE A 84 -9.60 -16.02 -13.17
N LEU A 85 -10.68 -15.39 -13.65
CA LEU A 85 -11.57 -15.87 -14.68
C LEU A 85 -11.61 -14.85 -15.84
N ILE A 86 -11.26 -15.30 -17.04
CA ILE A 86 -11.39 -14.47 -18.25
C ILE A 86 -12.83 -14.56 -18.74
N VAL A 87 -13.57 -13.45 -18.74
CA VAL A 87 -14.99 -13.43 -19.08
C VAL A 87 -15.19 -13.26 -20.58
N GLY A 88 -16.08 -14.04 -21.16
CA GLY A 88 -16.51 -13.92 -22.56
C GLY A 88 -17.97 -14.30 -22.76
N LYS A 89 -18.37 -14.42 -24.04
CA LYS A 89 -19.69 -14.92 -24.44
C LYS A 89 -19.56 -16.12 -25.36
N ASN A 90 -20.45 -17.09 -25.22
CA ASN A 90 -20.60 -18.16 -26.19
C ASN A 90 -21.46 -17.72 -27.39
N ILE A 91 -21.67 -18.62 -28.36
CA ILE A 91 -22.46 -18.34 -29.57
C ILE A 91 -23.93 -18.02 -29.27
N ASP A 92 -24.46 -18.53 -28.15
CA ASP A 92 -25.83 -18.29 -27.68
C ASP A 92 -25.94 -17.00 -26.84
N GLY A 93 -24.84 -16.25 -26.70
CA GLY A 93 -24.78 -14.99 -25.97
C GLY A 93 -24.68 -15.12 -24.45
N GLN A 94 -24.54 -16.34 -23.92
CA GLN A 94 -24.38 -16.59 -22.48
C GLN A 94 -22.96 -16.26 -22.02
N LEU A 95 -22.84 -15.74 -20.79
CA LEU A 95 -21.54 -15.46 -20.18
C LEU A 95 -20.83 -16.77 -19.82
N ILE A 96 -19.57 -16.87 -20.24
CA ILE A 96 -18.69 -18.01 -20.00
C ILE A 96 -17.35 -17.55 -19.43
N VAL A 97 -16.64 -18.48 -18.79
CA VAL A 97 -15.19 -18.35 -18.62
C VAL A 97 -14.54 -18.76 -19.95
N SER A 98 -13.74 -17.90 -20.57
CA SER A 98 -13.21 -18.11 -21.93
C SER A 98 -12.07 -19.15 -22.01
N ALA A 99 -11.56 -19.61 -20.87
CA ALA A 99 -10.51 -20.61 -20.76
C ALA A 99 -11.09 -22.04 -20.68
N GLY A 100 -10.26 -23.03 -21.06
CA GLY A 100 -10.52 -24.45 -20.81
C GLY A 100 -11.83 -24.97 -21.37
N ASP A 101 -12.60 -25.61 -20.48
CA ASP A 101 -13.88 -26.26 -20.77
C ASP A 101 -15.03 -25.27 -21.00
N ARG A 102 -14.75 -23.96 -20.87
CA ARG A 102 -15.67 -22.86 -21.05
C ARG A 102 -16.98 -23.00 -20.26
N PRO A 103 -16.93 -23.24 -18.94
CA PRO A 103 -18.13 -23.30 -18.12
C PRO A 103 -18.89 -21.99 -18.18
N LEU A 104 -20.21 -22.05 -17.92
CA LEU A 104 -20.99 -20.86 -17.70
C LEU A 104 -20.39 -20.08 -16.53
N LEU A 105 -20.30 -18.75 -16.68
CA LEU A 105 -19.74 -17.90 -15.62
C LEU A 105 -20.57 -18.04 -14.33
N ALA A 106 -21.89 -18.17 -14.46
CA ALA A 106 -22.82 -18.47 -13.38
C ALA A 106 -22.36 -19.67 -12.53
N ASP A 107 -22.11 -20.82 -13.18
CA ASP A 107 -21.72 -22.06 -12.51
C ASP A 107 -20.33 -21.94 -11.88
N ALA A 108 -19.41 -21.24 -12.53
CA ALA A 108 -18.08 -20.97 -11.99
C ALA A 108 -18.16 -20.12 -10.71
N LEU A 109 -18.97 -19.05 -10.69
CA LEU A 109 -19.18 -18.22 -9.52
C LEU A 109 -19.82 -19.01 -8.36
N ASP A 110 -20.78 -19.88 -8.66
CA ASP A 110 -21.43 -20.74 -7.66
C ASP A 110 -20.43 -21.75 -7.05
N GLN A 111 -19.47 -22.25 -7.85
CA GLN A 111 -18.39 -23.12 -7.37
C GLN A 111 -17.37 -22.41 -6.47
N LEU A 112 -17.15 -21.10 -6.70
CA LEU A 112 -16.25 -20.25 -5.91
C LEU A 112 -16.86 -19.76 -4.60
N ALA A 113 -18.18 -19.74 -4.48
CA ALA A 113 -18.90 -19.19 -3.34
C ALA A 113 -18.34 -19.72 -2.01
N ASN A 114 -17.99 -18.80 -1.11
CA ASN A 114 -17.39 -19.06 0.20
C ASN A 114 -16.01 -19.76 0.21
N LYS A 115 -15.33 -19.88 -0.94
CA LYS A 115 -14.01 -20.54 -1.05
C LYS A 115 -12.89 -19.59 -1.49
N ALA A 116 -13.14 -18.76 -2.50
CA ALA A 116 -12.14 -17.85 -3.05
C ALA A 116 -12.79 -16.60 -3.64
N ILE A 117 -12.05 -15.50 -3.65
CA ILE A 117 -12.50 -14.23 -4.23
C ILE A 117 -12.49 -14.37 -5.77
N PRO A 118 -13.61 -14.16 -6.47
CA PRO A 118 -13.60 -14.11 -7.92
C PRO A 118 -12.89 -12.85 -8.43
N ILE A 119 -12.05 -13.01 -9.44
CA ILE A 119 -11.43 -11.94 -10.20
C ILE A 119 -11.87 -12.10 -11.66
N LEU A 120 -12.60 -11.12 -12.18
CA LEU A 120 -13.22 -11.17 -13.51
C LEU A 120 -12.47 -10.26 -14.48
N SER A 121 -11.77 -10.85 -15.45
CA SER A 121 -11.14 -10.10 -16.55
C SER A 121 -12.17 -9.84 -17.64
N ILE A 122 -12.45 -8.57 -17.91
CA ILE A 122 -13.46 -8.14 -18.89
C ILE A 122 -12.76 -7.23 -19.90
N GLU A 123 -12.65 -7.68 -21.16
CA GLU A 123 -11.98 -6.92 -22.23
C GLU A 123 -12.95 -6.33 -23.25
N SER A 124 -14.27 -6.48 -23.04
CA SER A 124 -15.30 -5.90 -23.90
C SER A 124 -16.37 -5.16 -23.09
N LYS A 125 -16.60 -3.89 -23.44
CA LYS A 125 -17.63 -3.04 -22.83
C LYS A 125 -19.04 -3.61 -22.98
N GLU A 126 -19.30 -4.39 -24.02
CA GLU A 126 -20.61 -5.02 -24.26
C GLU A 126 -20.97 -6.10 -23.21
N LEU A 127 -19.99 -6.56 -22.44
CA LEU A 127 -20.19 -7.52 -21.37
C LEU A 127 -20.64 -6.86 -20.06
N VAL A 128 -20.33 -5.58 -19.85
CA VAL A 128 -20.57 -4.85 -18.60
C VAL A 128 -22.00 -5.01 -18.07
N PRO A 129 -23.07 -4.73 -18.86
CA PRO A 129 -24.44 -4.85 -18.34
C PRO A 129 -24.81 -6.28 -17.92
N ALA A 130 -24.37 -7.29 -18.68
CA ALA A 130 -24.70 -8.67 -18.40
C ALA A 130 -23.93 -9.22 -17.19
N VAL A 131 -22.67 -8.82 -17.01
CA VAL A 131 -21.86 -9.21 -15.86
C VAL A 131 -22.41 -8.57 -14.58
N ASP A 132 -22.70 -7.26 -14.61
CA ASP A 132 -23.31 -6.54 -13.49
C ASP A 132 -24.66 -7.15 -13.07
N GLN A 133 -25.52 -7.48 -14.04
CA GLN A 133 -26.77 -8.18 -13.77
C GLN A 133 -26.52 -9.53 -13.07
N LEU A 134 -25.59 -10.34 -13.58
CA LEU A 134 -25.28 -11.65 -13.00
C LEU A 134 -24.77 -11.56 -11.56
N LEU A 135 -23.91 -10.57 -11.27
CA LEU A 135 -23.38 -10.31 -9.94
C LEU A 135 -24.49 -9.83 -8.98
N THR A 136 -25.36 -8.94 -9.46
CA THR A 136 -26.51 -8.43 -8.70
C THR A 136 -27.49 -9.54 -8.34
N GLU A 137 -27.83 -10.42 -9.29
CA GLU A 137 -28.71 -11.58 -9.06
C GLU A 137 -28.16 -12.53 -7.99
N ARG A 138 -26.84 -12.57 -7.80
CA ARG A 138 -26.14 -13.37 -6.78
C ARG A 138 -25.83 -12.60 -5.51
N SER A 139 -26.17 -11.31 -5.42
CA SER A 139 -25.73 -10.42 -4.32
C SER A 139 -24.21 -10.48 -4.07
N LEU A 140 -23.44 -10.64 -5.14
CA LEU A 140 -21.99 -10.83 -5.07
C LEU A 140 -21.29 -9.47 -5.26
N THR A 141 -20.87 -8.87 -4.15
CA THR A 141 -20.12 -7.61 -4.14
C THR A 141 -18.62 -7.80 -3.90
N ASP A 142 -18.24 -8.91 -3.26
CA ASP A 142 -16.85 -9.26 -2.99
C ASP A 142 -16.15 -9.85 -4.23
N VAL A 143 -15.95 -9.02 -5.26
CA VAL A 143 -15.36 -9.37 -6.55
C VAL A 143 -14.35 -8.31 -7.02
N HIS A 144 -13.30 -8.73 -7.74
CA HIS A 144 -12.43 -7.81 -8.49
C HIS A 144 -12.80 -7.80 -9.97
N ILE A 145 -12.85 -6.61 -10.54
CA ILE A 145 -13.02 -6.35 -11.96
C ILE A 145 -11.67 -5.93 -12.53
N VAL A 146 -11.20 -6.67 -13.53
CA VAL A 146 -9.92 -6.45 -14.20
C VAL A 146 -10.17 -6.11 -15.66
N SER A 147 -9.45 -5.14 -16.18
CA SER A 147 -9.44 -4.87 -17.62
C SER A 147 -8.16 -4.18 -18.04
N SER A 148 -7.76 -4.37 -19.30
CA SER A 148 -6.80 -3.48 -19.95
C SER A 148 -7.41 -2.14 -20.37
N ASN A 149 -8.74 -2.07 -20.42
CA ASN A 149 -9.47 -0.83 -20.68
C ASN A 149 -9.94 -0.19 -19.36
N PRO A 150 -9.36 0.96 -18.95
CA PRO A 150 -9.73 1.63 -17.70
C PRO A 150 -11.22 2.02 -17.63
N GLU A 151 -11.85 2.29 -18.78
CA GLU A 151 -13.25 2.66 -18.83
C GLU A 151 -14.20 1.50 -18.48
N ILE A 152 -13.78 0.24 -18.71
CA ILE A 152 -14.56 -0.94 -18.30
C ILE A 152 -14.56 -1.07 -16.78
N VAL A 153 -13.39 -0.91 -16.16
CA VAL A 153 -13.25 -0.96 -14.70
C VAL A 153 -14.08 0.14 -14.06
N ARG A 154 -13.94 1.38 -14.55
CA ARG A 154 -14.74 2.52 -14.07
C ARG A 154 -16.25 2.27 -14.25
N ALA A 155 -16.68 1.77 -15.40
CA ALA A 155 -18.09 1.50 -15.65
C ALA A 155 -18.68 0.46 -14.69
N MET A 156 -17.95 -0.63 -14.40
CA MET A 156 -18.39 -1.60 -13.39
C MET A 156 -18.42 -0.98 -11.99
N ARG A 157 -17.41 -0.19 -11.61
CA ARG A 157 -17.35 0.54 -10.33
C ARG A 157 -18.48 1.56 -10.16
N GLU A 158 -19.01 2.10 -11.24
CA GLU A 158 -20.17 3.01 -11.23
C GLU A 158 -21.50 2.28 -11.13
N LYS A 159 -21.56 0.99 -11.52
CA LYS A 159 -22.73 0.14 -11.29
C LYS A 159 -22.84 -0.28 -9.83
N ASN A 160 -21.72 -0.63 -9.22
CA ASN A 160 -21.63 -0.96 -7.81
C ASN A 160 -20.27 -0.52 -7.26
N ASP A 161 -20.29 0.36 -6.27
CA ASP A 161 -19.09 0.95 -5.69
C ASP A 161 -18.37 0.04 -4.69
N GLU A 162 -18.94 -1.12 -4.33
CA GLU A 162 -18.26 -2.17 -3.56
C GLU A 162 -17.37 -3.08 -4.43
N TYR A 163 -17.59 -3.11 -5.75
CA TYR A 163 -16.68 -3.82 -6.65
C TYR A 163 -15.27 -3.24 -6.52
N ARG A 164 -14.25 -4.06 -6.71
CA ARG A 164 -12.87 -3.58 -6.71
C ARG A 164 -12.33 -3.54 -8.12
N GLY A 165 -11.52 -2.55 -8.42
CA GLY A 165 -10.90 -2.42 -9.73
C GLY A 165 -9.43 -2.80 -9.74
N ALA A 166 -8.97 -3.37 -10.85
CA ALA A 166 -7.56 -3.49 -11.18
C ALA A 166 -7.32 -3.21 -12.67
N ILE A 167 -6.22 -2.54 -12.99
CA ILE A 167 -5.79 -2.30 -14.36
C ILE A 167 -4.77 -3.35 -14.78
N LEU A 168 -5.03 -4.01 -15.90
CA LEU A 168 -4.09 -4.91 -16.55
C LEU A 168 -3.34 -4.15 -17.64
N ASP A 169 -2.05 -3.94 -17.47
CA ASP A 169 -1.24 -3.28 -18.50
C ASP A 169 -0.17 -4.26 -19.04
N GLY A 170 -0.18 -4.45 -20.36
CA GLY A 170 0.71 -5.37 -21.07
C GLY A 170 1.75 -4.68 -21.94
N VAL A 171 2.06 -3.39 -21.71
CA VAL A 171 2.98 -2.64 -22.60
C VAL A 171 4.39 -3.21 -22.67
N ASP A 172 5.06 -2.91 -23.77
CA ASP A 172 6.42 -3.37 -24.06
C ASP A 172 7.51 -2.62 -23.26
N GLU A 173 7.31 -1.34 -22.94
CA GLU A 173 8.26 -0.52 -22.18
C GLU A 173 7.56 0.21 -21.03
N LEU A 174 8.19 0.20 -19.85
CA LEU A 174 7.68 0.79 -18.62
C LEU A 174 8.66 1.87 -18.11
N ASP A 175 8.94 2.86 -18.96
CA ASP A 175 9.74 4.02 -18.58
C ASP A 175 9.02 4.90 -17.55
N LEU A 176 9.70 5.91 -17.02
CA LEU A 176 9.14 6.79 -15.98
C LEU A 176 7.87 7.53 -16.45
N ALA A 177 7.80 7.92 -17.73
CA ALA A 177 6.64 8.62 -18.27
C ALA A 177 5.40 7.72 -18.28
N LYS A 178 5.57 6.47 -18.73
CA LYS A 178 4.51 5.46 -18.69
C LYS A 178 4.13 5.08 -17.26
N GLN A 179 5.09 4.99 -16.35
CA GLN A 179 4.81 4.75 -14.92
C GLN A 179 3.95 5.86 -14.31
N LYS A 180 4.28 7.14 -14.57
CA LYS A 180 3.44 8.29 -14.16
C LYS A 180 2.03 8.23 -14.75
N GLN A 181 1.92 7.94 -16.05
CA GLN A 181 0.62 7.78 -16.70
C GLN A 181 -0.21 6.65 -16.05
N LEU A 182 0.43 5.53 -15.70
CA LEU A 182 -0.25 4.40 -15.06
C LEU A 182 -0.75 4.72 -13.66
N VAL A 183 -0.01 5.51 -12.87
CA VAL A 183 -0.48 5.99 -11.55
C VAL A 183 -1.83 6.69 -11.70
N LYS A 184 -1.91 7.64 -12.64
CA LYS A 184 -3.14 8.39 -12.93
C LYS A 184 -4.25 7.50 -13.46
N THR A 185 -3.92 6.60 -14.39
CA THR A 185 -4.88 5.67 -15.01
C THR A 185 -5.53 4.76 -13.96
N VAL A 186 -4.74 4.18 -13.06
CA VAL A 186 -5.22 3.30 -11.99
C VAL A 186 -6.20 4.05 -11.09
N ARG A 187 -5.81 5.23 -10.60
CA ARG A 187 -6.63 6.05 -9.70
C ARG A 187 -7.93 6.53 -10.38
N ALA A 188 -7.84 7.08 -11.59
CA ALA A 188 -9.01 7.57 -12.34
C ALA A 188 -10.02 6.47 -12.72
N SER A 189 -9.56 5.21 -12.73
CA SER A 189 -10.41 4.04 -12.96
C SER A 189 -11.07 3.52 -11.69
N LYS A 190 -10.96 4.24 -10.57
CA LYS A 190 -11.38 3.81 -9.23
C LYS A 190 -10.76 2.45 -8.86
N SER A 191 -9.45 2.35 -9.01
CA SER A 191 -8.67 1.14 -8.72
C SER A 191 -7.45 1.47 -7.88
N ASN A 192 -7.00 0.50 -7.07
CA ASN A 192 -5.75 0.58 -6.31
C ASN A 192 -4.77 -0.54 -6.71
N VAL A 193 -5.10 -1.32 -7.74
CA VAL A 193 -4.31 -2.47 -8.18
C VAL A 193 -3.86 -2.29 -9.63
N LEU A 194 -2.57 -2.52 -9.87
CA LEU A 194 -1.96 -2.62 -11.18
C LEU A 194 -1.44 -4.04 -11.39
N ILE A 195 -1.77 -4.65 -12.53
CA ILE A 195 -1.34 -5.99 -12.91
C ILE A 195 -0.34 -5.87 -14.06
N LEU A 196 0.86 -6.42 -13.87
CA LEU A 196 1.96 -6.40 -14.85
C LEU A 196 2.44 -7.81 -15.21
N PRO A 197 2.91 -8.08 -16.44
CA PRO A 197 3.61 -9.31 -16.77
C PRO A 197 4.95 -9.45 -16.01
N TYR A 198 5.39 -10.68 -15.74
CA TYR A 198 6.69 -10.98 -15.11
C TYR A 198 7.85 -10.19 -15.73
N ASP A 199 7.96 -10.16 -17.05
CA ASP A 199 9.09 -9.51 -17.76
C ASP A 199 9.06 -7.96 -17.63
N ARG A 200 8.04 -7.39 -16.97
CA ARG A 200 7.83 -5.93 -16.80
C ARG A 200 7.88 -5.47 -15.34
N VAL A 201 8.09 -6.38 -14.39
CA VAL A 201 8.19 -6.05 -12.97
C VAL A 201 9.57 -6.37 -12.43
N ASN A 202 10.08 -5.45 -11.60
CA ASN A 202 11.25 -5.64 -10.76
C ASN A 202 11.00 -4.92 -9.42
N ALA A 203 11.95 -5.01 -8.49
CA ALA A 203 11.80 -4.41 -7.17
C ALA A 203 11.58 -2.88 -7.20
N GLU A 204 12.22 -2.17 -8.13
CA GLU A 204 12.11 -0.71 -8.26
C GLU A 204 10.74 -0.30 -8.77
N VAL A 205 10.25 -0.99 -9.81
CA VAL A 205 8.91 -0.78 -10.37
C VAL A 205 7.85 -1.07 -9.31
N ALA A 206 7.95 -2.21 -8.61
CA ALA A 206 7.00 -2.55 -7.55
C ALA A 206 6.99 -1.50 -6.43
N ARG A 207 8.17 -1.02 -6.02
CA ARG A 207 8.32 0.04 -5.02
C ARG A 207 7.76 1.38 -5.51
N TYR A 208 8.00 1.77 -6.75
CA TYR A 208 7.52 3.03 -7.34
C TYR A 208 6.00 3.19 -7.21
N PHE A 209 5.24 2.15 -7.59
CA PHE A 209 3.78 2.18 -7.50
C PHE A 209 3.30 2.11 -6.05
N ARG A 210 3.98 1.32 -5.21
CA ARG A 210 3.65 1.18 -3.80
C ARG A 210 3.80 2.49 -3.02
N LEU A 211 4.82 3.30 -3.32
CA LEU A 211 4.98 4.65 -2.77
C LEU A 211 3.80 5.56 -3.06
N ARG A 212 3.00 5.25 -4.09
CA ARG A 212 1.87 6.04 -4.57
C ARG A 212 0.52 5.41 -4.23
N GLY A 213 0.50 4.48 -3.27
CA GLY A 213 -0.71 3.80 -2.81
C GLY A 213 -1.27 2.79 -3.83
N ILE A 214 -0.44 2.26 -4.74
CA ILE A 214 -0.86 1.28 -5.74
C ILE A 214 -0.22 -0.08 -5.45
N THR A 215 -1.07 -1.08 -5.30
CA THR A 215 -0.69 -2.48 -5.14
C THR A 215 -0.33 -3.09 -6.48
N VAL A 216 0.87 -3.66 -6.61
CA VAL A 216 1.29 -4.37 -7.83
C VAL A 216 1.03 -5.87 -7.68
N TRP A 217 0.28 -6.44 -8.62
CA TRP A 217 0.19 -7.87 -8.87
C TRP A 217 0.93 -8.23 -10.15
N ALA A 218 1.47 -9.44 -10.21
CA ALA A 218 2.19 -9.91 -11.39
C ALA A 218 1.56 -11.15 -12.00
N ILE A 219 1.50 -11.20 -13.33
CA ILE A 219 1.24 -12.43 -14.08
C ILE A 219 2.54 -13.20 -14.17
N GLU A 220 2.51 -14.46 -13.75
CA GLU A 220 3.69 -15.30 -13.74
C GLU A 220 4.27 -15.53 -15.15
N LYS A 221 5.54 -15.92 -15.16
CA LYS A 221 6.14 -16.71 -16.22
C LYS A 221 6.41 -18.09 -15.63
N ALA A 222 5.98 -19.15 -16.30
CA ALA A 222 6.01 -20.49 -15.72
C ALA A 222 7.44 -20.89 -15.27
N GLY A 223 7.54 -21.39 -14.04
CA GLY A 223 8.78 -21.92 -13.46
C GLY A 223 9.01 -21.48 -12.01
N THR A 224 9.50 -22.41 -11.18
CA THR A 224 9.76 -22.18 -9.75
C THR A 224 10.71 -21.00 -9.51
N VAL A 225 11.69 -20.81 -10.38
CA VAL A 225 12.64 -19.68 -10.32
C VAL A 225 11.90 -18.34 -10.42
N GLN A 226 11.01 -18.21 -11.40
CA GLN A 226 10.23 -17.00 -11.63
C GLN A 226 9.30 -16.68 -10.45
N HIS A 227 8.78 -17.70 -9.75
CA HIS A 227 7.99 -17.49 -8.54
C HIS A 227 8.81 -16.93 -7.38
N HIS A 228 10.03 -17.45 -7.18
CA HIS A 228 10.95 -16.89 -6.18
C HIS A 228 11.33 -15.44 -6.51
N ASP A 229 11.60 -15.15 -7.79
CA ASP A 229 11.89 -13.80 -8.26
C ASP A 229 10.74 -12.85 -7.93
N LEU A 230 9.49 -13.16 -8.31
CA LEU A 230 8.33 -12.32 -8.03
C LEU A 230 8.14 -12.04 -6.53
N VAL A 231 8.33 -13.06 -5.69
CA VAL A 231 8.26 -12.89 -4.24
C VAL A 231 9.35 -11.95 -3.73
N SER A 232 10.59 -12.09 -4.22
CA SER A 232 11.72 -11.22 -3.84
C SER A 232 11.61 -9.80 -4.40
N MET A 233 10.99 -9.60 -5.56
CA MET A 233 10.69 -8.29 -6.15
C MET A 233 9.64 -7.51 -5.35
N GLY A 234 8.97 -8.13 -4.38
CA GLY A 234 8.00 -7.46 -3.55
C GLY A 234 6.71 -7.08 -4.29
N VAL A 235 6.19 -7.96 -5.14
CA VAL A 235 4.79 -7.85 -5.61
C VAL A 235 3.84 -8.31 -4.50
N ARG A 236 2.59 -7.83 -4.49
CA ARG A 236 1.57 -8.20 -3.47
C ARG A 236 0.63 -9.31 -3.92
N GLY A 237 0.69 -9.73 -5.18
CA GLY A 237 -0.10 -10.82 -5.72
C GLY A 237 0.56 -11.47 -6.93
N ILE A 238 0.39 -12.78 -7.07
CA ILE A 238 0.91 -13.57 -8.19
C ILE A 238 -0.26 -14.30 -8.84
N ILE A 239 -0.52 -13.99 -10.10
CA ILE A 239 -1.52 -14.65 -10.95
C ILE A 239 -0.82 -15.79 -11.67
N SER A 240 -1.23 -17.01 -11.35
CA SER A 240 -0.53 -18.24 -11.73
C SER A 240 -1.47 -19.29 -12.31
N ALA A 241 -1.09 -19.90 -13.43
CA ALA A 241 -1.72 -21.09 -13.97
C ALA A 241 -1.35 -22.37 -13.18
N GLN A 242 -0.31 -22.31 -12.34
CA GLN A 242 0.22 -23.40 -11.51
C GLN A 242 0.37 -22.95 -10.04
N PRO A 243 -0.70 -22.50 -9.36
CA PRO A 243 -0.59 -21.88 -8.03
C PRO A 243 0.06 -22.80 -6.98
N GLU A 244 -0.02 -24.12 -7.13
CA GLU A 244 0.65 -25.10 -6.26
C GLU A 244 2.18 -24.92 -6.24
N THR A 245 2.78 -24.50 -7.35
CA THR A 245 4.22 -24.24 -7.44
C THR A 245 4.60 -22.94 -6.72
N VAL A 246 3.73 -21.91 -6.78
CA VAL A 246 3.87 -20.68 -5.99
C VAL A 246 3.75 -20.97 -4.50
N LEU A 247 2.77 -21.78 -4.09
CA LEU A 247 2.58 -22.21 -2.70
C LEU A 247 3.80 -22.98 -2.18
N SER A 248 4.35 -23.90 -2.99
CA SER A 248 5.57 -24.64 -2.67
C SER A 248 6.78 -23.71 -2.50
N ALA A 249 6.96 -22.74 -3.41
CA ALA A 249 8.02 -21.74 -3.32
C ALA A 249 7.90 -20.91 -2.03
N LEU A 250 6.69 -20.49 -1.65
CA LEU A 250 6.42 -19.73 -0.42
C LEU A 250 6.73 -20.54 0.84
N ALA A 251 6.37 -21.83 0.87
CA ALA A 251 6.65 -22.73 1.99
C ALA A 251 8.15 -22.93 2.25
N ALA A 252 8.99 -22.75 1.22
CA ALA A 252 10.44 -22.90 1.34
C ALA A 252 11.14 -21.70 2.02
N TYR A 253 10.46 -20.56 2.20
CA TYR A 253 11.09 -19.35 2.75
C TYR A 253 11.41 -19.46 4.24
N PRO A 254 12.59 -18.97 4.69
CA PRO A 254 12.92 -18.90 6.10
C PRO A 254 11.94 -18.02 6.86
N THR A 255 11.70 -18.33 8.14
CA THR A 255 10.94 -17.45 9.03
C THR A 255 11.57 -16.06 9.12
N GLU A 256 10.72 -15.06 9.32
CA GLU A 256 11.10 -13.64 9.43
C GLU A 256 11.72 -13.09 8.13
N THR A 257 11.28 -13.59 6.96
CA THR A 257 11.70 -13.04 5.67
C THR A 257 10.89 -11.80 5.31
N LEU A 258 11.56 -10.66 5.14
CA LEU A 258 10.98 -9.40 4.71
C LEU A 258 11.28 -9.18 3.23
N THR A 259 10.27 -9.29 2.38
CA THR A 259 10.36 -8.96 0.94
C THR A 259 9.91 -7.54 0.63
N GLN A 260 9.28 -6.88 1.60
CA GLN A 260 8.72 -5.55 1.47
C GLN A 260 8.93 -4.78 2.77
N PRO A 261 10.07 -4.10 2.95
CA PRO A 261 10.26 -3.20 4.08
C PRO A 261 9.23 -2.07 4.00
N PRO A 262 8.78 -1.50 5.13
CA PRO A 262 7.63 -0.60 5.19
C PRO A 262 7.95 0.70 4.43
N ILE A 263 6.92 1.34 3.87
CA ILE A 263 7.04 2.72 3.41
C ILE A 263 7.10 3.61 4.64
N VAL A 264 8.09 4.49 4.71
CA VAL A 264 8.29 5.38 5.87
C VAL A 264 7.73 6.75 5.56
N TYR A 265 6.65 7.10 6.27
CA TYR A 265 6.05 8.43 6.22
C TYR A 265 6.66 9.27 7.34
N ALA A 266 7.36 10.33 6.96
CA ALA A 266 7.95 11.30 7.87
C ALA A 266 6.86 12.27 8.34
N HIS A 267 6.27 11.96 9.50
CA HIS A 267 5.13 12.67 10.08
C HIS A 267 5.50 14.12 10.40
N ARG A 268 4.84 15.09 9.77
CA ARG A 268 5.15 16.53 9.89
C ARG A 268 6.62 16.85 9.58
N GLY A 269 7.24 16.04 8.72
CA GLY A 269 8.69 15.94 8.54
C GLY A 269 9.33 15.01 9.58
N ILE A 270 10.27 15.52 10.38
CA ILE A 270 10.91 14.77 11.47
C ILE A 270 10.93 15.64 12.74
N PRO A 271 9.80 15.73 13.47
CA PRO A 271 9.65 16.57 14.65
C PRO A 271 10.66 16.24 15.77
N SER A 272 11.12 14.98 15.81
CA SER A 272 12.18 14.56 16.72
C SER A 272 13.57 15.17 16.43
N LYS A 273 13.78 15.76 15.25
CA LYS A 273 15.06 16.35 14.80
C LYS A 273 14.99 17.84 14.49
N LYS A 274 13.85 18.34 14.01
CA LYS A 274 13.63 19.72 13.56
C LYS A 274 12.20 20.15 13.95
N PRO A 275 11.88 21.45 14.06
CA PRO A 275 10.52 21.87 14.39
C PRO A 275 9.50 21.33 13.40
N GLU A 276 8.43 20.71 13.89
CA GLU A 276 7.37 20.11 13.05
C GLU A 276 6.81 21.10 12.02
N ASN A 277 6.36 20.60 10.87
CA ASN A 277 5.69 21.40 9.84
C ASN A 277 6.48 22.67 9.43
N THR A 278 7.80 22.56 9.32
CA THR A 278 8.69 23.65 8.82
C THR A 278 9.55 23.16 7.66
N MET A 279 10.03 24.08 6.80
CA MET A 279 10.97 23.71 5.72
C MET A 279 12.25 23.05 6.24
N TYR A 280 12.69 23.35 7.47
CA TYR A 280 13.83 22.67 8.08
C TYR A 280 13.54 21.18 8.33
N SER A 281 12.34 20.86 8.80
CA SER A 281 11.91 19.49 9.06
C SER A 281 11.64 18.71 7.78
N PHE A 282 11.01 19.35 6.78
CA PHE A 282 10.78 18.73 5.49
C PHE A 282 12.07 18.48 4.71
N GLN A 283 13.01 19.43 4.70
CA GLN A 283 14.29 19.25 4.02
C GLN A 283 15.12 18.15 4.69
N GLU A 284 15.16 18.09 6.03
CA GLU A 284 15.80 16.98 6.75
C GLU A 284 15.16 15.63 6.37
N ALA A 285 13.83 15.56 6.26
CA ALA A 285 13.15 14.34 5.84
C ALA A 285 13.56 13.91 4.43
N ILE A 286 13.55 14.86 3.47
CA ILE A 286 13.96 14.61 2.07
C ILE A 286 15.43 14.18 1.99
N ASP A 287 16.32 14.87 2.71
CA ASP A 287 17.77 14.60 2.68
C ASP A 287 18.12 13.24 3.29
N LEU A 288 17.35 12.78 4.28
CA LEU A 288 17.47 11.42 4.84
C LEU A 288 16.78 10.35 3.98
N GLY A 289 16.14 10.73 2.88
CA GLY A 289 15.47 9.84 1.95
C GLY A 289 14.15 9.31 2.47
N ALA A 290 13.39 10.11 3.24
CA ALA A 290 12.02 9.77 3.57
C ALA A 290 11.25 9.36 2.32
N ASP A 291 10.56 8.22 2.41
CA ASP A 291 9.81 7.70 1.28
C ASP A 291 8.65 8.65 0.93
N ILE A 292 7.99 9.13 1.98
CA ILE A 292 6.89 10.09 1.92
C ILE A 292 7.07 11.12 3.03
N VAL A 293 6.89 12.40 2.71
CA VAL A 293 6.82 13.49 3.70
C VAL A 293 5.35 13.79 3.95
N GLU A 294 4.93 13.68 5.20
CA GLU A 294 3.56 13.93 5.63
C GLU A 294 3.45 15.33 6.26
N THR A 295 2.33 16.02 6.05
CA THR A 295 2.06 17.35 6.62
C THR A 295 0.57 17.72 6.61
N ASP A 296 0.23 18.76 7.37
CA ASP A 296 -1.11 19.24 7.61
C ASP A 296 -1.37 20.60 6.94
N ILE A 297 -2.43 20.71 6.15
CA ILE A 297 -2.79 21.93 5.43
C ILE A 297 -3.91 22.69 6.14
N HIS A 298 -3.71 24.00 6.33
CA HIS A 298 -4.75 24.97 6.66
C HIS A 298 -4.84 26.08 5.61
N LYS A 299 -5.96 26.82 5.65
CA LYS A 299 -6.15 28.04 4.85
C LYS A 299 -6.15 29.29 5.74
N THR A 300 -5.35 30.28 5.36
CA THR A 300 -5.26 31.59 6.03
C THR A 300 -6.48 32.47 5.71
N LYS A 301 -6.61 33.59 6.44
CA LYS A 301 -7.65 34.61 6.24
C LYS A 301 -7.68 35.18 4.82
N ASP A 302 -6.50 35.35 4.21
CA ASP A 302 -6.32 35.84 2.85
C ASP A 302 -6.25 34.73 1.79
N GLY A 303 -6.65 33.50 2.17
CA GLY A 303 -6.87 32.39 1.25
C GLY A 303 -5.61 31.66 0.79
N LYS A 304 -4.50 31.78 1.53
CA LYS A 304 -3.24 31.05 1.26
C LYS A 304 -3.22 29.73 1.99
N LEU A 305 -2.58 28.72 1.39
CA LEU A 305 -2.41 27.40 1.98
C LEU A 305 -1.10 27.35 2.76
N VAL A 306 -1.20 27.03 4.05
CA VAL A 306 -0.07 26.99 5.01
C VAL A 306 -0.02 25.65 5.71
N LEU A 307 1.17 25.28 6.17
CA LEU A 307 1.43 23.97 6.76
C LEU A 307 1.62 24.08 8.27
N ILE A 308 0.68 23.53 9.05
CA ILE A 308 0.67 23.53 10.51
C ILE A 308 -0.37 22.53 11.01
N HIS A 309 -0.08 21.77 12.06
CA HIS A 309 -1.01 20.73 12.51
C HIS A 309 -2.28 21.32 13.15
N ASP A 310 -2.09 22.15 14.17
CA ASP A 310 -3.16 22.64 15.02
C ASP A 310 -3.97 23.75 14.35
N PHE A 311 -5.21 23.94 14.80
CA PHE A 311 -6.00 25.13 14.45
C PHE A 311 -5.49 26.40 15.13
N ASP A 312 -4.86 26.25 16.29
CA ASP A 312 -4.33 27.30 17.15
C ASP A 312 -2.79 27.39 17.03
N LEU A 313 -2.23 28.58 17.23
CA LEU A 313 -0.80 28.87 17.00
C LEU A 313 0.11 28.50 18.19
N GLU A 314 -0.49 28.31 19.36
CA GLU A 314 0.17 28.36 20.67
C GLU A 314 1.17 27.23 20.90
N ARG A 315 0.93 26.03 20.38
CA ARG A 315 1.78 24.86 20.67
C ARG A 315 3.14 24.97 19.99
N THR A 316 3.16 25.38 18.72
CA THR A 316 4.35 25.30 17.86
C THR A 316 4.98 26.65 17.56
N THR A 317 4.31 27.77 17.90
CA THR A 317 4.79 29.12 17.59
C THR A 317 4.85 30.04 18.80
N ASN A 318 5.35 31.26 18.58
CA ASN A 318 5.28 32.37 19.54
C ASN A 318 4.02 33.24 19.40
N GLY A 319 3.06 32.85 18.54
CA GLY A 319 1.78 33.52 18.36
C GLY A 319 0.66 32.94 19.23
N THR A 320 -0.53 33.53 19.11
CA THR A 320 -1.76 33.07 19.80
C THR A 320 -2.98 33.20 18.90
N GLY A 321 -3.98 32.36 19.08
CA GLY A 321 -5.23 32.36 18.32
C GLY A 321 -5.18 31.50 17.06
N LYS A 322 -6.25 31.56 16.27
CA LYS A 322 -6.50 30.60 15.18
C LYS A 322 -5.78 30.95 13.90
N VAL A 323 -5.19 29.96 13.23
CA VAL A 323 -4.49 30.11 11.93
C VAL A 323 -5.37 30.83 10.90
N LYS A 324 -6.67 30.49 10.83
CA LYS A 324 -7.64 31.07 9.89
C LYS A 324 -7.90 32.57 10.08
N ASP A 325 -7.54 33.14 11.24
CA ASP A 325 -7.78 34.56 11.55
C ASP A 325 -6.61 35.47 11.11
N TYR A 326 -5.50 34.88 10.68
CA TYR A 326 -4.29 35.59 10.24
C TYR A 326 -4.11 35.52 8.72
N THR A 327 -3.51 36.56 8.14
CA THR A 327 -2.98 36.55 6.77
C THR A 327 -1.64 35.81 6.71
N LEU A 328 -1.22 35.37 5.52
CA LEU A 328 0.09 34.73 5.34
C LEU A 328 1.24 35.61 5.83
N ALA A 329 1.18 36.92 5.58
CA ALA A 329 2.22 37.86 6.00
C ALA A 329 2.35 37.94 7.53
N GLU A 330 1.22 37.92 8.25
CA GLU A 330 1.22 37.92 9.71
C GLU A 330 1.74 36.59 10.27
N LEU A 331 1.32 35.44 9.70
CA LEU A 331 1.83 34.13 10.10
C LEU A 331 3.35 33.98 9.87
N ARG A 332 3.87 34.54 8.77
CA ARG A 332 5.32 34.55 8.47
C ARG A 332 6.14 35.43 9.38
N ALA A 333 5.52 36.32 10.16
CA ALA A 333 6.22 37.09 11.17
C ALA A 333 6.45 36.29 12.47
N LEU A 334 5.74 35.18 12.66
CA LEU A 334 5.89 34.29 13.81
C LEU A 334 7.09 33.37 13.66
N VAL A 335 7.62 32.92 14.80
CA VAL A 335 8.67 31.90 14.86
C VAL A 335 8.03 30.57 15.24
N ALA A 336 8.14 29.58 14.35
CA ALA A 336 7.56 28.24 14.48
C ALA A 336 8.61 27.23 14.97
N ASN A 337 9.19 27.47 16.15
CA ASN A 337 10.27 26.65 16.70
C ASN A 337 10.03 26.21 18.15
N LYS A 338 8.80 26.37 18.66
CA LYS A 338 8.50 26.10 20.07
C LYS A 338 8.60 24.61 20.34
N GLN A 339 9.24 24.25 21.45
CA GLN A 339 9.31 22.87 21.90
C GLN A 339 7.91 22.39 22.28
N ASP A 340 7.55 21.20 21.80
CA ASP A 340 6.28 20.57 22.12
C ASP A 340 6.27 20.16 23.62
N PRO A 341 5.29 20.63 24.42
CA PRO A 341 5.23 20.32 25.85
C PRO A 341 4.82 18.88 26.15
N GLU A 342 4.14 18.21 25.22
CA GLU A 342 3.69 16.81 25.34
C GLU A 342 4.77 15.83 24.88
N ASN A 343 5.72 16.31 24.05
CA ASN A 343 6.82 15.53 23.50
C ASN A 343 8.19 16.17 23.82
N PRO A 344 8.65 16.09 25.08
CA PRO A 344 9.84 16.82 25.54
C PRO A 344 11.16 16.33 24.93
N ASP A 345 11.18 15.14 24.34
CA ASP A 345 12.32 14.55 23.62
C ASP A 345 12.37 14.94 22.14
N TRP A 346 11.35 15.64 21.64
CA TRP A 346 11.41 16.26 20.33
C TRP A 346 12.44 17.39 20.27
N TYR A 347 12.65 17.86 19.05
CA TYR A 347 13.59 18.92 18.72
C TYR A 347 13.66 20.03 19.79
N GLN A 348 14.88 20.36 20.20
CA GLN A 348 15.16 21.45 21.13
C GLN A 348 15.46 22.75 20.35
N PRO A 349 14.94 23.93 20.77
CA PRO A 349 15.01 25.15 19.96
C PRO A 349 16.43 25.74 19.75
N GLU A 350 17.16 25.26 18.74
CA GLU A 350 18.44 25.82 18.25
C GLU A 350 18.28 26.70 16.99
N ILE A 351 17.38 26.32 16.09
CA ILE A 351 16.87 27.09 14.95
C ILE A 351 15.95 28.18 15.49
N THR A 352 16.32 29.43 15.25
CA THR A 352 15.64 30.62 15.78
C THR A 352 14.80 31.36 14.73
N ASP A 353 14.89 30.94 13.47
CA ASP A 353 14.26 31.60 12.33
C ASP A 353 13.29 30.69 11.57
N ALA A 354 12.87 29.56 12.14
CA ALA A 354 11.85 28.70 11.56
C ALA A 354 10.52 29.45 11.38
N ARG A 355 9.84 29.21 10.25
CA ARG A 355 8.59 29.85 9.84
C ARG A 355 7.57 28.81 9.44
N ILE A 356 6.28 29.15 9.57
CA ILE A 356 5.17 28.41 8.99
C ILE A 356 5.32 28.46 7.46
N PRO A 357 5.53 27.33 6.77
CA PRO A 357 5.69 27.29 5.33
C PRO A 357 4.35 27.29 4.60
N THR A 358 4.41 27.58 3.31
CA THR A 358 3.27 27.45 2.39
C THR A 358 3.32 26.11 1.66
N LEU A 359 2.16 25.63 1.20
CA LEU A 359 2.11 24.39 0.41
C LEU A 359 3.01 24.46 -0.85
N ASP A 360 3.04 25.60 -1.54
CA ASP A 360 3.86 25.80 -2.75
C ASP A 360 5.36 25.58 -2.49
N GLU A 361 5.87 26.01 -1.34
CA GLU A 361 7.29 25.82 -0.98
C GLU A 361 7.64 24.35 -0.81
N LEU A 362 6.74 23.58 -0.17
CA LEU A 362 6.95 22.15 0.01
C LEU A 362 6.83 21.38 -1.31
N LEU A 363 5.83 21.71 -2.14
CA LEU A 363 5.67 21.11 -3.47
C LEU A 363 6.92 21.30 -4.33
N GLU A 364 7.46 22.52 -4.37
CA GLU A 364 8.70 22.82 -5.10
C GLU A 364 9.90 22.06 -4.51
N ALA A 365 10.04 22.01 -3.19
CA ALA A 365 11.16 21.33 -2.55
C ALA A 365 11.16 19.81 -2.79
N ALA A 366 9.97 19.20 -2.77
CA ALA A 366 9.76 17.75 -2.88
C ALA A 366 9.76 17.23 -4.33
N LYS A 367 9.49 18.08 -5.33
CA LYS A 367 9.36 17.67 -6.73
C LYS A 367 10.56 16.85 -7.22
N GLY A 368 10.27 15.62 -7.64
CA GLY A 368 11.28 14.66 -8.13
C GLY A 368 12.17 14.05 -7.05
N LYS A 369 11.91 14.30 -5.76
CA LYS A 369 12.72 13.82 -4.63
C LYS A 369 11.93 12.99 -3.63
N ALA A 370 10.67 13.34 -3.36
CA ALA A 370 9.81 12.64 -2.42
C ALA A 370 8.34 12.66 -2.86
N VAL A 371 7.58 11.66 -2.42
CA VAL A 371 6.12 11.69 -2.48
C VAL A 371 5.61 12.47 -1.25
N LEU A 372 4.47 13.13 -1.37
CA LEU A 372 3.84 13.87 -0.27
C LEU A 372 2.54 13.22 0.17
N ASP A 373 2.32 13.22 1.48
CA ASP A 373 1.04 12.94 2.12
C ASP A 373 0.52 14.24 2.75
N LEU A 374 -0.63 14.71 2.27
CA LEU A 374 -1.13 16.04 2.56
C LEU A 374 -2.51 15.95 3.23
N GLU A 375 -2.58 16.15 4.54
CA GLU A 375 -3.85 16.15 5.27
C GLU A 375 -4.57 17.50 5.14
N ALA A 376 -5.79 17.51 4.59
CA ALA A 376 -6.66 18.67 4.66
C ALA A 376 -7.46 18.66 5.99
N LYS A 377 -7.18 19.65 6.86
CA LYS A 377 -7.77 19.73 8.20
C LYS A 377 -9.23 20.20 8.23
N SER A 378 -9.76 20.73 7.13
CA SER A 378 -11.12 21.28 7.05
C SER A 378 -11.65 21.31 5.61
N ILE A 379 -12.96 21.53 5.49
CA ILE A 379 -13.66 21.68 4.22
C ILE A 379 -13.49 23.10 3.66
N GLY A 380 -13.47 23.23 2.33
CA GLY A 380 -13.67 24.52 1.64
C GLY A 380 -12.41 25.14 1.04
N TYR A 381 -11.35 24.36 0.89
CA TYR A 381 -10.15 24.76 0.15
C TYR A 381 -9.54 23.62 -0.68
N GLU A 382 -10.36 22.61 -0.99
CA GLU A 382 -9.96 21.44 -1.75
C GLU A 382 -9.54 21.80 -3.18
N ARG A 383 -10.23 22.78 -3.79
CA ARG A 383 -9.91 23.26 -5.14
C ARG A 383 -8.54 23.93 -5.17
N GLU A 384 -8.25 24.81 -4.21
CA GLU A 384 -6.98 25.50 -4.12
C GLU A 384 -5.81 24.52 -3.93
N ILE A 385 -6.01 23.43 -3.17
CA ILE A 385 -4.99 22.38 -3.02
C ILE A 385 -4.74 21.66 -4.34
N ILE A 386 -5.79 21.23 -5.04
CA ILE A 386 -5.67 20.55 -6.35
C ILE A 386 -4.98 21.45 -7.37
N GLU A 387 -5.38 22.73 -7.45
CA GLU A 387 -4.76 23.70 -8.36
C GLU A 387 -3.27 23.90 -8.05
N ALA A 388 -2.86 23.92 -6.78
CA ALA A 388 -1.46 24.00 -6.39
C ALA A 388 -0.68 22.74 -6.80
N ILE A 389 -1.23 21.54 -6.59
CA ILE A 389 -0.59 20.27 -6.98
C ILE A 389 -0.40 20.19 -8.50
N GLU A 390 -1.43 20.57 -9.26
CA GLU A 390 -1.39 20.60 -10.73
C GLU A 390 -0.38 21.63 -11.24
N ALA A 391 -0.34 22.83 -10.66
CA ALA A 391 0.60 23.87 -11.03
C ALA A 391 2.07 23.47 -10.80
N HIS A 392 2.33 22.54 -9.88
CA HIS A 392 3.67 22.02 -9.59
C HIS A 392 3.97 20.68 -10.28
N ASP A 393 3.09 20.14 -11.14
CA ASP A 393 3.23 18.82 -11.78
C ASP A 393 3.44 17.66 -10.78
N MET A 394 2.69 17.66 -9.68
CA MET A 394 2.87 16.71 -8.56
C MET A 394 1.72 15.69 -8.41
N VAL A 395 0.79 15.63 -9.37
CA VAL A 395 -0.43 14.79 -9.29
C VAL A 395 -0.15 13.32 -8.95
N GLU A 396 0.89 12.72 -9.54
CA GLU A 396 1.24 11.33 -9.29
C GLU A 396 1.92 11.12 -7.93
N ASP A 397 2.58 12.16 -7.44
CA ASP A 397 3.50 12.15 -6.30
C ASP A 397 2.86 12.74 -5.03
N VAL A 398 1.54 12.90 -5.03
CA VAL A 398 0.74 13.36 -3.88
C VAL A 398 -0.35 12.35 -3.54
N ILE A 399 -0.52 12.13 -2.25
CA ILE A 399 -1.67 11.49 -1.61
C ILE A 399 -2.35 12.57 -0.76
N LEU A 400 -3.65 12.80 -0.98
CA LEU A 400 -4.47 13.71 -0.19
C LEU A 400 -5.23 12.96 0.89
N CYS A 401 -5.04 13.39 2.13
CA CYS A 401 -5.60 12.75 3.30
C CYS A 401 -6.66 13.59 4.00
N SER A 402 -7.60 12.93 4.64
CA SER A 402 -8.53 13.57 5.56
C SER A 402 -9.20 12.55 6.47
N PHE A 403 -9.63 13.02 7.64
CA PHE A 403 -10.61 12.32 8.49
C PHE A 403 -12.05 12.46 7.98
N SER A 404 -12.29 13.30 6.97
CA SER A 404 -13.62 13.56 6.43
C SER A 404 -13.80 12.88 5.07
N SER A 405 -14.70 11.91 5.01
CA SER A 405 -15.16 11.29 3.76
C SER A 405 -15.76 12.33 2.79
N GLU A 406 -16.35 13.43 3.30
CA GLU A 406 -16.82 14.54 2.45
C GLU A 406 -15.66 15.26 1.73
N VAL A 407 -14.56 15.55 2.44
CA VAL A 407 -13.35 16.16 1.84
C VAL A 407 -12.78 15.24 0.76
N LEU A 408 -12.66 13.94 1.03
CA LEU A 408 -12.17 12.97 0.06
C LEU A 408 -13.05 12.88 -1.18
N ASN A 409 -14.37 12.88 -1.02
CA ASN A 409 -15.31 12.91 -2.14
C ASN A 409 -15.18 14.20 -2.98
N ARG A 410 -14.92 15.35 -2.33
CA ARG A 410 -14.67 16.63 -3.03
C ARG A 410 -13.37 16.57 -3.82
N PHE A 411 -12.28 16.03 -3.25
CA PHE A 411 -11.04 15.80 -4.00
C PHE A 411 -11.25 14.88 -5.20
N ALA A 412 -11.90 13.72 -5.00
CA ALA A 412 -12.21 12.78 -6.07
C ALA A 412 -13.02 13.42 -7.21
N ALA A 413 -13.95 14.33 -6.89
CA ALA A 413 -14.75 15.06 -7.87
C ALA A 413 -13.96 16.16 -8.61
N LEU A 414 -12.95 16.74 -7.97
CA LEU A 414 -12.08 17.78 -8.55
C LEU A 414 -11.04 17.16 -9.48
N ASN A 415 -10.32 16.14 -9.01
CA ASN A 415 -9.33 15.42 -9.79
C ASN A 415 -9.21 13.96 -9.32
N PRO A 416 -9.74 12.98 -10.09
CA PRO A 416 -9.69 11.56 -9.72
C PRO A 416 -8.32 10.89 -9.97
N GLU A 417 -7.32 11.62 -10.48
CA GLU A 417 -5.96 11.12 -10.71
C GLU A 417 -5.03 11.29 -9.49
N VAL A 418 -5.41 12.13 -8.52
CA VAL A 418 -4.67 12.31 -7.26
C VAL A 418 -5.01 11.17 -6.30
N GLY A 419 -4.01 10.68 -5.56
CA GLY A 419 -4.21 9.60 -4.58
C GLY A 419 -5.00 10.10 -3.38
N LEU A 420 -5.82 9.23 -2.78
CA LEU A 420 -6.60 9.56 -1.58
C LEU A 420 -6.23 8.64 -0.43
N GLY A 421 -6.16 9.19 0.77
CA GLY A 421 -5.99 8.46 2.02
C GLY A 421 -7.09 8.80 3.02
N TYR A 422 -7.79 7.79 3.52
CA TYR A 422 -8.78 7.97 4.58
C TYR A 422 -8.10 7.74 5.94
N VAL A 423 -8.11 8.77 6.79
CA VAL A 423 -7.52 8.70 8.12
C VAL A 423 -8.60 8.33 9.15
N LEU A 424 -8.35 7.29 9.94
CA LEU A 424 -9.28 6.81 10.96
C LEU A 424 -8.60 6.73 12.34
N SER A 425 -9.25 7.21 13.40
CA SER A 425 -8.81 7.08 14.80
C SER A 425 -9.85 6.41 15.66
N GLY A 426 -9.46 5.55 16.60
CA GLY A 426 -10.35 5.00 17.62
C GLY A 426 -9.96 3.60 18.06
N SER A 427 -10.89 2.65 18.15
CA SER A 427 -10.63 1.38 18.85
C SER A 427 -11.00 0.13 18.06
N LYS A 428 -10.17 -0.91 18.20
CA LYS A 428 -10.43 -2.23 17.65
C LYS A 428 -11.69 -2.88 18.26
N PRO A 429 -12.41 -3.70 17.47
CA PRO A 429 -13.59 -4.40 17.96
C PRO A 429 -13.21 -5.57 18.90
N GLU A 430 -14.03 -5.80 19.94
CA GLU A 430 -13.89 -6.99 20.80
C GLU A 430 -14.48 -8.25 20.16
N THR A 431 -15.56 -8.11 19.38
CA THR A 431 -16.27 -9.21 18.69
C THR A 431 -16.51 -8.84 17.23
N LYS A 432 -16.85 -9.80 16.37
CA LYS A 432 -17.13 -9.58 14.94
C LYS A 432 -15.97 -8.91 14.16
N LYS A 433 -14.73 -9.31 14.46
CA LYS A 433 -13.52 -8.71 13.88
C LYS A 433 -13.45 -8.82 12.35
N ASP A 434 -13.89 -9.95 11.81
CA ASP A 434 -13.93 -10.18 10.36
C ASP A 434 -14.98 -9.30 9.66
N GLN A 435 -16.16 -9.12 10.28
CA GLN A 435 -17.17 -8.18 9.76
C GLN A 435 -16.73 -6.73 9.85
N TYR A 436 -16.03 -6.37 10.93
CA TYR A 436 -15.42 -5.06 11.06
C TYR A 436 -14.36 -4.82 9.97
N ALA A 437 -13.50 -5.81 9.72
CA ALA A 437 -12.51 -5.78 8.66
C ALA A 437 -13.14 -5.60 7.27
N GLU A 438 -14.22 -6.35 6.99
CA GLU A 438 -14.98 -6.22 5.75
C GLU A 438 -15.55 -4.81 5.59
N LYS A 439 -16.23 -4.30 6.62
CA LYS A 439 -16.84 -2.96 6.58
C LYS A 439 -15.80 -1.88 6.26
N LEU A 440 -14.69 -1.85 6.99
CA LEU A 440 -13.65 -0.85 6.76
C LEU A 440 -13.11 -0.96 5.33
N VAL A 441 -12.74 -2.16 4.89
CA VAL A 441 -12.23 -2.31 3.51
C VAL A 441 -13.27 -1.85 2.48
N THR A 442 -14.54 -2.17 2.67
CA THR A 442 -15.62 -1.70 1.78
C THR A 442 -15.72 -0.17 1.76
N ASP A 443 -15.70 0.51 2.91
CA ASP A 443 -15.75 1.99 2.99
C ASP A 443 -14.58 2.63 2.21
N ALA A 444 -13.34 2.14 2.38
CA ALA A 444 -12.19 2.64 1.61
C ALA A 444 -12.29 2.38 0.11
N ILE A 445 -12.81 1.21 -0.28
CA ILE A 445 -13.04 0.89 -1.69
C ILE A 445 -14.04 1.87 -2.29
N GLN A 446 -15.16 2.15 -1.62
CA GLN A 446 -16.17 3.12 -2.08
C GLN A 446 -15.59 4.52 -2.28
N LEU A 447 -14.71 4.95 -1.37
CA LEU A 447 -14.00 6.24 -1.47
C LEU A 447 -12.83 6.23 -2.46
N ASN A 448 -12.44 5.05 -2.99
CA ASN A 448 -11.22 4.87 -3.77
C ASN A 448 -9.97 5.41 -3.05
N ALA A 449 -9.86 5.14 -1.76
CA ALA A 449 -8.79 5.61 -0.90
C ALA A 449 -7.99 4.44 -0.33
N GLN A 450 -6.72 4.66 -0.01
CA GLN A 450 -6.00 3.82 0.95
C GLN A 450 -6.35 4.23 2.38
N TYR A 451 -5.99 3.43 3.38
CA TYR A 451 -6.20 3.80 4.78
C TYR A 451 -4.93 4.29 5.46
N PHE A 452 -5.10 5.25 6.36
CA PHE A 452 -4.19 5.52 7.47
C PHE A 452 -4.95 5.24 8.76
N LEU A 453 -4.54 4.23 9.50
CA LEU A 453 -5.23 3.75 10.69
C LEU A 453 -4.45 4.11 11.95
N ASP A 454 -5.16 4.54 12.99
CA ASP A 454 -4.62 4.50 14.34
C ASP A 454 -4.24 3.06 14.69
N GLN A 455 -3.05 2.87 15.29
CA GLN A 455 -2.59 1.57 15.79
C GLN A 455 -3.64 0.85 16.65
N ALA A 456 -4.47 1.58 17.39
CA ALA A 456 -5.49 1.02 18.25
C ALA A 456 -6.63 0.33 17.48
N ILE A 457 -6.78 0.59 16.18
CA ILE A 457 -7.78 -0.04 15.29
C ILE A 457 -7.20 -1.25 14.57
N LEU A 458 -5.90 -1.25 14.28
CA LEU A 458 -5.27 -2.28 13.47
C LEU A 458 -5.41 -3.66 14.12
N THR A 459 -5.96 -4.62 13.36
CA THR A 459 -6.01 -6.03 13.76
C THR A 459 -5.43 -6.93 12.66
N PRO A 460 -4.95 -8.15 13.00
CA PRO A 460 -4.52 -9.12 12.01
C PRO A 460 -5.61 -9.47 10.99
N GLU A 461 -6.87 -9.52 11.41
CA GLU A 461 -8.01 -9.79 10.53
C GLU A 461 -8.20 -8.68 9.49
N LEU A 462 -8.12 -7.41 9.90
CA LEU A 462 -8.19 -6.26 9.00
C LEU A 462 -7.04 -6.26 8.00
N ALA A 463 -5.81 -6.46 8.47
CA ALA A 463 -4.63 -6.47 7.61
C ALA A 463 -4.69 -7.60 6.57
N ARG A 464 -5.08 -8.82 7.00
CA ARG A 464 -5.30 -9.95 6.11
C ARG A 464 -6.42 -9.67 5.09
N TYR A 465 -7.55 -9.13 5.54
CA TYR A 465 -8.71 -8.86 4.68
C TYR A 465 -8.41 -7.83 3.59
N ALA A 466 -7.72 -6.75 3.95
CA ALA A 466 -7.29 -5.68 3.04
C ALA A 466 -6.24 -6.17 2.03
N LYS A 467 -5.22 -6.91 2.50
CA LYS A 467 -4.13 -7.43 1.66
C LYS A 467 -4.63 -8.25 0.48
N HIS A 468 -5.49 -9.23 0.75
CA HIS A 468 -6.03 -10.10 -0.29
C HIS A 468 -7.04 -9.42 -1.21
N ARG A 469 -7.43 -8.17 -0.90
CA ARG A 469 -8.26 -7.32 -1.74
C ARG A 469 -7.46 -6.20 -2.43
N GLY A 470 -6.15 -6.18 -2.25
CA GLY A 470 -5.24 -5.22 -2.87
C GLY A 470 -5.32 -3.81 -2.29
N LEU A 471 -5.89 -3.64 -1.10
CA LEU A 471 -5.98 -2.35 -0.42
C LEU A 471 -4.72 -2.09 0.43
N PRO A 472 -3.95 -1.02 0.18
CA PRO A 472 -2.85 -0.61 1.05
C PRO A 472 -3.36 -0.07 2.38
N LEU A 473 -2.68 -0.42 3.47
CA LEU A 473 -2.90 0.13 4.82
C LEU A 473 -1.63 0.83 5.30
N GLY A 474 -1.73 2.08 5.69
CA GLY A 474 -0.79 2.81 6.53
C GLY A 474 -1.25 2.79 7.98
N VAL A 475 -0.31 2.94 8.91
CA VAL A 475 -0.62 3.03 10.35
C VAL A 475 0.11 4.21 10.97
N TYR A 476 -0.57 4.94 11.84
CA TYR A 476 -0.05 6.10 12.56
C TYR A 476 -0.43 6.05 14.05
N THR A 477 0.26 6.75 14.95
CA THR A 477 1.64 7.24 14.80
C THR A 477 2.57 6.22 15.47
N VAL A 478 3.46 5.59 14.71
CA VAL A 478 4.32 4.47 15.14
C VAL A 478 5.68 4.98 15.56
N ASN A 479 5.89 5.17 16.87
CA ASN A 479 7.10 5.80 17.39
C ASN A 479 8.07 4.81 18.04
N GLU A 480 7.58 3.71 18.59
CA GLU A 480 8.41 2.72 19.30
C GLU A 480 8.86 1.55 18.41
N ASN A 481 10.07 1.05 18.61
CA ASN A 481 10.60 -0.11 17.87
C ASN A 481 9.67 -1.34 17.96
N ALA A 482 9.07 -1.58 19.13
CA ALA A 482 8.13 -2.70 19.29
C ALA A 482 6.87 -2.53 18.44
N GLN A 483 6.38 -1.29 18.29
CA GLN A 483 5.22 -1.00 17.44
C GLN A 483 5.58 -1.14 15.95
N ILE A 484 6.80 -0.73 15.57
CA ILE A 484 7.34 -0.95 14.22
C ILE A 484 7.38 -2.45 13.91
N GLU A 485 7.92 -3.28 14.81
CA GLU A 485 7.95 -4.73 14.61
C GLU A 485 6.54 -5.29 14.39
N GLU A 486 5.56 -4.91 15.23
CA GLU A 486 4.18 -5.39 15.10
C GLU A 486 3.52 -4.92 13.81
N ALA A 487 3.74 -3.68 13.40
CA ALA A 487 3.28 -3.14 12.11
C ALA A 487 3.84 -3.97 10.94
N LEU A 488 5.13 -4.31 10.97
CA LEU A 488 5.74 -5.17 9.94
C LEU A 488 5.10 -6.56 9.90
N ARG A 489 4.84 -7.17 11.07
CA ARG A 489 4.22 -8.51 11.16
C ARG A 489 2.80 -8.54 10.62
N THR A 490 2.00 -7.54 10.93
CA THR A 490 0.62 -7.42 10.43
C THR A 490 0.61 -7.16 8.92
N GLY A 491 1.71 -6.69 8.34
CA GLY A 491 1.88 -6.59 6.90
C GLY A 491 1.36 -5.29 6.30
N VAL A 492 1.22 -4.24 7.13
CA VAL A 492 0.89 -2.89 6.67
C VAL A 492 1.88 -2.45 5.59
N SER A 493 1.40 -1.59 4.70
CA SER A 493 2.19 -1.07 3.58
C SER A 493 3.13 0.05 3.98
N GLY A 494 2.79 0.82 5.02
CA GLY A 494 3.65 1.88 5.55
C GLY A 494 3.35 2.26 6.99
N VAL A 495 4.29 3.03 7.55
CA VAL A 495 4.27 3.50 8.94
C VAL A 495 4.51 5.01 8.95
N VAL A 496 3.63 5.73 9.63
CA VAL A 496 3.73 7.17 9.89
C VAL A 496 4.37 7.35 11.25
N THR A 497 5.48 8.10 11.31
CA THR A 497 6.32 8.17 12.50
C THR A 497 6.98 9.53 12.68
N ASP A 498 7.07 9.97 13.93
CA ASP A 498 7.82 11.17 14.35
C ASP A 498 9.34 10.95 14.35
N TYR A 499 9.77 9.69 14.26
CA TYR A 499 11.15 9.23 14.37
C TYR A 499 11.61 8.53 13.10
N ALA A 500 11.26 9.07 11.93
CA ALA A 500 11.55 8.47 10.63
C ALA A 500 13.02 8.02 10.49
N GLN A 501 13.98 8.77 11.02
CA GLN A 501 15.41 8.44 11.04
C GLN A 501 15.73 7.03 11.58
N ARG A 502 14.89 6.47 12.46
CA ARG A 502 15.04 5.10 12.99
C ARG A 502 14.84 4.03 11.91
N LEU A 503 14.06 4.33 10.87
CA LEU A 503 13.72 3.43 9.77
C LEU A 503 14.43 3.76 8.46
N LEU A 504 14.80 5.03 8.25
CA LEU A 504 15.46 5.45 7.01
C LEU A 504 16.88 4.88 6.85
N THR A 505 17.50 4.45 7.95
CA THR A 505 18.80 3.74 7.95
C THR A 505 18.67 2.24 7.67
N ALA A 506 17.46 1.68 7.62
CA ALA A 506 17.25 0.27 7.32
C ALA A 506 17.33 0.01 5.80
N PRO A 507 17.82 -1.17 5.38
CA PRO A 507 17.83 -1.59 3.98
C PRO A 507 16.44 -1.58 3.34
N ILE A 508 16.38 -1.29 2.04
CA ILE A 508 15.14 -1.32 1.24
C ILE A 508 15.02 -2.55 0.34
N ARG A 509 16.14 -3.17 -0.04
CA ARG A 509 16.21 -4.46 -0.75
C ARG A 509 17.60 -5.07 -0.61
N VAL A 510 17.73 -6.31 -1.08
CA VAL A 510 19.03 -6.94 -1.31
C VAL A 510 19.05 -7.54 -2.72
N ASP A 511 20.16 -7.37 -3.43
CA ASP A 511 20.34 -7.81 -4.80
C ASP A 511 21.54 -8.75 -4.93
N ALA A 512 21.49 -9.60 -5.94
CA ALA A 512 22.63 -10.41 -6.33
C ALA A 512 23.61 -9.56 -7.17
N PRO A 513 24.93 -9.63 -6.94
CA PRO A 513 25.90 -8.89 -7.75
C PRO A 513 25.86 -9.26 -9.24
N GLN A 514 25.36 -10.45 -9.55
CA GLN A 514 25.19 -10.97 -10.91
C GLN A 514 24.03 -11.96 -10.95
N SER A 515 23.32 -12.01 -12.07
CA SER A 515 22.22 -12.96 -12.31
C SER A 515 22.69 -14.37 -12.68
N SER A 516 23.95 -14.51 -13.09
CA SER A 516 24.57 -15.80 -13.39
C SER A 516 26.02 -15.88 -12.92
N LEU A 517 26.44 -17.05 -12.46
CA LEU A 517 27.79 -17.36 -11.99
C LEU A 517 28.31 -18.60 -12.73
N GLU A 518 29.53 -18.51 -13.27
CA GLU A 518 30.23 -19.66 -13.82
C GLU A 518 31.32 -20.12 -12.85
N LEU A 519 31.37 -21.42 -12.57
CA LEU A 519 32.34 -22.06 -11.68
C LEU A 519 33.02 -23.24 -12.38
N THR A 520 34.23 -23.56 -11.95
CA THR A 520 34.91 -24.80 -12.37
C THR A 520 34.70 -25.90 -11.33
N ALA A 521 34.54 -27.16 -11.74
CA ALA A 521 34.45 -28.28 -10.80
C ALA A 521 35.61 -28.27 -9.77
N GLY A 522 35.27 -28.36 -8.48
CA GLY A 522 36.20 -28.25 -7.35
C GLY A 522 36.36 -26.84 -6.78
N GLU A 523 35.86 -25.81 -7.46
CA GLU A 523 35.89 -24.43 -6.97
C GLU A 523 35.01 -24.25 -5.73
N VAL A 524 35.50 -23.47 -4.77
CA VAL A 524 34.74 -23.02 -3.59
C VAL A 524 34.60 -21.51 -3.67
N LYS A 525 33.36 -21.03 -3.78
CA LYS A 525 33.05 -19.62 -3.99
C LYS A 525 32.18 -19.07 -2.85
N PRO A 526 32.73 -18.22 -1.96
CA PRO A 526 31.92 -17.40 -1.07
C PRO A 526 31.00 -16.48 -1.87
N LEU A 527 29.73 -16.38 -1.49
CA LEU A 527 28.77 -15.49 -2.14
C LEU A 527 28.41 -14.32 -1.23
N GLU A 528 28.30 -13.15 -1.86
CA GLU A 528 27.92 -11.88 -1.24
C GLU A 528 26.67 -11.34 -1.94
N ALA A 529 25.86 -10.60 -1.20
CA ALA A 529 24.74 -9.85 -1.74
C ALA A 529 25.00 -8.35 -1.57
N ILE A 530 24.41 -7.56 -2.46
CA ILE A 530 24.36 -6.10 -2.38
C ILE A 530 23.17 -5.74 -1.49
N ILE A 531 23.39 -4.86 -0.51
CA ILE A 531 22.36 -4.31 0.36
C ILE A 531 22.14 -2.86 -0.06
N ASP A 532 20.91 -2.56 -0.45
CA ASP A 532 20.54 -1.24 -0.94
C ASP A 532 19.82 -0.44 0.14
N TYR A 533 20.18 0.83 0.22
CA TYR A 533 19.63 1.80 1.17
C TYR A 533 18.94 2.94 0.44
N ARG A 534 18.22 3.79 1.18
CA ARG A 534 17.53 4.96 0.60
C ARG A 534 18.50 6.04 0.11
N VAL A 535 19.53 6.31 0.90
CA VAL A 535 20.50 7.39 0.67
C VAL A 535 21.95 6.92 0.81
N ALA A 536 22.21 5.94 1.68
CA ALA A 536 23.56 5.44 1.87
C ALA A 536 24.05 4.63 0.65
N GLU A 537 25.37 4.60 0.45
CA GLU A 537 25.98 3.75 -0.58
C GLU A 537 25.65 2.26 -0.33
N ASP A 538 25.43 1.53 -1.42
CA ASP A 538 25.18 0.11 -1.38
C ASP A 538 26.35 -0.64 -0.75
N GLN A 539 26.04 -1.68 0.04
CA GLN A 539 27.05 -2.44 0.77
C GLN A 539 27.06 -3.90 0.35
N LEU A 540 28.25 -4.48 0.19
CA LEU A 540 28.41 -5.93 0.04
C LEU A 540 28.42 -6.60 1.41
N ALA A 541 27.64 -7.69 1.53
CA ALA A 541 27.62 -8.49 2.74
C ALA A 541 27.67 -10.00 2.43
N PRO A 542 28.41 -10.80 3.22
CA PRO A 542 28.40 -12.26 3.10
C PRO A 542 26.99 -12.82 3.29
N ALA A 543 26.50 -13.53 2.27
CA ALA A 543 25.11 -13.98 2.23
C ALA A 543 25.00 -15.48 2.49
N ARG A 544 23.89 -15.91 3.13
CA ARG A 544 23.55 -17.32 3.23
C ARG A 544 22.94 -17.81 1.93
N ILE A 545 23.29 -19.03 1.54
CA ILE A 545 22.86 -19.63 0.27
C ILE A 545 21.68 -20.58 0.50
N ARG A 546 20.61 -20.39 -0.28
CA ARG A 546 19.50 -21.32 -0.41
C ARG A 546 19.55 -21.98 -1.78
N LEU A 547 19.55 -23.31 -1.83
CA LEU A 547 19.38 -24.04 -3.08
C LEU A 547 17.90 -24.03 -3.47
N ILE A 548 17.60 -23.50 -4.65
CA ILE A 548 16.24 -23.47 -5.22
C ILE A 548 16.05 -24.65 -6.16
N ASP A 549 17.04 -24.90 -7.02
CA ASP A 549 17.11 -26.05 -7.91
C ASP A 549 18.56 -26.52 -8.01
N ASN A 550 18.77 -27.83 -7.99
CA ASN A 550 20.07 -28.48 -8.18
C ASN A 550 19.89 -29.91 -8.69
N HIS A 551 19.02 -30.12 -9.67
CA HIS A 551 18.74 -31.45 -10.23
C HIS A 551 20.00 -32.20 -10.69
N ASP A 552 20.98 -31.49 -11.22
CA ASP A 552 22.24 -32.08 -11.66
C ASP A 552 23.15 -32.50 -10.50
N ALA A 553 22.88 -32.07 -9.26
CA ALA A 553 23.84 -32.12 -8.15
C ALA A 553 25.17 -31.46 -8.55
N ALA A 554 25.09 -30.35 -9.29
CA ALA A 554 26.23 -29.60 -9.80
C ALA A 554 26.97 -28.86 -8.68
N VAL A 555 26.25 -28.45 -7.63
CA VAL A 555 26.79 -27.68 -6.50
C VAL A 555 26.40 -28.26 -5.15
N GLU A 556 27.10 -27.85 -4.10
CA GLU A 556 26.80 -28.12 -2.69
C GLU A 556 27.01 -26.84 -1.88
N VAL A 557 26.15 -26.55 -0.89
CA VAL A 557 26.39 -25.44 0.04
C VAL A 557 27.34 -25.92 1.13
N ALA A 558 28.45 -25.20 1.32
CA ALA A 558 29.44 -25.52 2.33
C ALA A 558 28.87 -25.42 3.75
N ALA A 559 29.58 -26.01 4.73
CA ALA A 559 29.14 -26.04 6.13
C ALA A 559 28.99 -24.64 6.77
N ASP A 560 29.64 -23.63 6.22
CA ASP A 560 29.48 -22.23 6.64
C ASP A 560 28.13 -21.61 6.23
N GLY A 561 27.40 -22.26 5.30
CA GLY A 561 26.15 -21.80 4.72
C GLY A 561 26.29 -20.62 3.76
N LYS A 562 27.51 -20.15 3.47
CA LYS A 562 27.81 -18.91 2.70
C LYS A 562 28.70 -19.14 1.49
N SER A 563 29.32 -20.32 1.38
CA SER A 563 30.15 -20.70 0.25
C SER A 563 29.49 -21.80 -0.57
N LEU A 564 29.58 -21.68 -1.90
CA LEU A 564 29.13 -22.69 -2.85
C LEU A 564 30.31 -23.53 -3.31
N ILE A 565 30.17 -24.86 -3.28
CA ILE A 565 31.16 -25.82 -3.74
C ILE A 565 30.70 -26.38 -5.08
N ALA A 566 31.43 -26.13 -6.15
CA ALA A 566 31.19 -26.73 -7.45
C ALA A 566 31.63 -28.20 -7.45
N LYS A 567 30.72 -29.13 -7.73
CA LYS A 567 30.95 -30.58 -7.63
C LYS A 567 31.28 -31.21 -8.98
N LYS A 568 30.47 -30.92 -10.00
CA LYS A 568 30.60 -31.46 -11.35
C LYS A 568 29.84 -30.60 -12.34
N ALA A 569 30.11 -30.80 -13.62
CA ALA A 569 29.42 -30.09 -14.69
C ALA A 569 27.89 -30.22 -14.60
N GLY A 570 27.20 -29.11 -14.79
CA GLY A 570 25.74 -29.01 -14.69
C GLY A 570 25.28 -27.62 -14.26
N THR A 571 23.99 -27.51 -13.96
CA THR A 571 23.37 -26.24 -13.57
C THR A 571 22.68 -26.33 -12.22
N ALA A 572 22.66 -25.19 -11.52
CA ALA A 572 21.92 -25.01 -10.28
C ALA A 572 21.32 -23.60 -10.22
N LYS A 573 20.31 -23.43 -9.37
CA LYS A 573 19.65 -22.16 -9.09
C LYS A 573 19.74 -21.91 -7.59
N VAL A 574 20.30 -20.77 -7.21
CA VAL A 574 20.51 -20.42 -5.80
C VAL A 574 19.93 -19.05 -5.49
N GLN A 575 19.48 -18.84 -4.26
CA GLN A 575 19.03 -17.55 -3.77
C GLN A 575 19.85 -17.17 -2.56
N LEU A 576 20.21 -15.89 -2.46
CA LEU A 576 20.98 -15.37 -1.34
C LEU A 576 20.02 -14.79 -0.29
N SER A 577 20.41 -14.89 0.98
CA SER A 577 19.72 -14.18 2.07
C SER A 577 20.70 -13.50 3.02
N VAL A 578 20.32 -12.32 3.48
CA VAL A 578 21.09 -11.48 4.41
C VAL A 578 20.23 -11.12 5.61
N GLU A 579 20.84 -11.15 6.79
CA GLU A 579 20.21 -10.69 8.04
C GLU A 579 20.36 -9.16 8.16
N VAL A 580 19.25 -8.45 8.30
CA VAL A 580 19.20 -6.98 8.35
C VAL A 580 18.51 -6.50 9.62
N PRO A 581 19.10 -5.56 10.39
CA PRO A 581 18.43 -4.96 11.53
C PRO A 581 17.40 -3.91 11.08
N SER A 582 16.17 -4.00 11.60
CA SER A 582 15.13 -2.98 11.41
C SER A 582 14.06 -3.08 12.50
N GLY A 583 13.62 -1.94 13.05
CA GLY A 583 12.56 -1.90 14.07
C GLY A 583 12.89 -2.68 15.34
N GLY A 584 14.15 -2.68 15.79
CA GLY A 584 14.58 -3.40 16.99
C GLY A 584 14.73 -4.92 16.84
N LYS A 585 14.56 -5.47 15.63
CA LYS A 585 14.72 -6.90 15.32
C LYS A 585 15.63 -7.14 14.12
N THR A 586 16.12 -8.36 13.98
CA THR A 586 16.81 -8.84 12.79
C THR A 586 15.85 -9.60 11.89
N TRP A 587 15.71 -9.13 10.64
CA TRP A 587 14.92 -9.74 9.57
C TRP A 587 15.83 -10.41 8.55
N LYS A 588 15.29 -11.26 7.69
CA LYS A 588 16.01 -11.79 6.52
C LYS A 588 15.47 -11.13 5.27
N MET A 589 16.35 -10.62 4.41
CA MET A 589 15.99 -10.21 3.05
C MET A 589 16.60 -11.19 2.06
N VAL A 590 15.96 -11.37 0.91
CA VAL A 590 16.36 -12.35 -0.11
C VAL A 590 16.54 -11.67 -1.46
N THR A 591 17.52 -12.14 -2.24
CA THR A 591 17.76 -11.66 -3.60
C THR A 591 16.79 -12.32 -4.59
N THR A 592 16.81 -11.86 -5.84
CA THR A 592 16.37 -12.70 -6.97
C THR A 592 17.28 -13.95 -7.11
N VAL A 593 16.83 -14.92 -7.89
CA VAL A 593 17.55 -16.18 -8.07
C VAL A 593 18.74 -16.02 -9.01
N ILE A 594 19.87 -16.59 -8.62
CA ILE A 594 21.11 -16.64 -9.39
C ILE A 594 21.22 -18.00 -10.09
N GLU A 595 21.54 -17.98 -11.38
CA GLU A 595 21.91 -19.19 -12.13
C GLU A 595 23.38 -19.54 -11.92
N VAL A 596 23.68 -20.77 -11.54
CA VAL A 596 25.06 -21.26 -11.40
C VAL A 596 25.31 -22.32 -12.46
N LYS A 597 26.34 -22.11 -13.27
CA LYS A 597 26.83 -23.08 -14.26
C LYS A 597 28.19 -23.60 -13.81
N VAL A 598 28.30 -24.91 -13.70
CA VAL A 598 29.59 -25.56 -13.42
C VAL A 598 30.10 -26.16 -14.73
N ASN A 599 31.32 -25.77 -15.10
CA ASN A 599 32.05 -26.26 -16.27
C ASN A 599 32.95 -27.46 -15.93
#